data_AF-A0AAV0RWT2-F1
#
_entry.id   AF-A0AAV0RWT2-F1
#
_cell.length_a   1.000
_cell.length_b   1.000
_cell.length_c   1.000
_cell.angle_alpha   90.00
_cell.angle_beta   90.00
_cell.angle_gamma   90.00
#
_symmetry.space_group_name_H-M   'P 1'
#
loop_
_entity.id
_entity.type
_entity.pdbx_description
1 polymer ?
#
loop_
_entity_poly.entity_id
_entity_poly.type
_entity_poly.pdbx_seq_one_letter_code
_entity_poly.pdbx_strand_id
1 'polypeptide(L)' 'MWSSVLRGCVAHGDNDLGEKVAERIIELDPGNASAYTQLSGIFATSGDWASSAVIRDMMKENQIRKLPGYSWGDR' A
#
# COMPACT_ATOMS: atom_id res chain seq x y z
N MET A 1 12.12 -3.13 -7.22
CA MET A 1 11.66 -4.24 -8.09
C MET A 1 10.31 -4.79 -7.59
N TRP A 2 10.19 -5.17 -6.32
CA TRP A 2 8.92 -5.63 -5.70
C TRP A 2 7.77 -4.60 -5.73
N SER A 3 8.08 -3.31 -5.55
CA SER A 3 7.07 -2.23 -5.63
C SER A 3 6.42 -2.11 -7.02
N SER A 4 7.14 -2.49 -8.09
CA SER A 4 6.63 -2.49 -9.47
C SER A 4 5.72 -3.69 -9.72
N VAL A 5 6.09 -4.86 -9.18
CA VAL A 5 5.26 -6.07 -9.21
C VAL A 5 3.93 -5.81 -8.47
N LEU A 6 4.01 -5.21 -7.28
CA LEU A 6 2.82 -4.86 -6.50
C LEU A 6 1.88 -3.91 -7.25
N ARG A 7 2.42 -2.89 -7.93
CA ARG A 7 1.61 -2.01 -8.78
C ARG A 7 0.92 -2.77 -9.91
N GLY A 8 1.61 -3.74 -10.50
CA GLY A 8 1.02 -4.63 -11.51
C GLY A 8 -0.15 -5.42 -10.95
N CYS A 9 0.03 -6.09 -9.81
CA CYS A 9 -1.02 -6.87 -9.15
C CYS A 9 -2.25 -6.00 -8.84
N VAL A 10 -2.04 -4.82 -8.25
CA VAL A 10 -3.12 -3.88 -7.94
C VAL A 10 -3.81 -3.36 -9.22
N ALA A 11 -3.04 -3.04 -10.26
CA ALA A 11 -3.59 -2.54 -11.52
C ALA A 11 -4.42 -3.59 -12.29
N HIS A 12 -4.06 -4.87 -12.14
CA HIS A 12 -4.79 -6.00 -12.75
C HIS A 12 -5.92 -6.55 -11.87
N GLY A 13 -6.12 -6.00 -10.66
CA GLY A 13 -7.15 -6.46 -9.72
C GLY A 13 -6.84 -7.81 -9.09
N ASP A 14 -5.57 -8.24 -9.12
CA ASP A 14 -5.11 -9.49 -8.51
C ASP A 14 -4.83 -9.25 -7.02
N ASN A 15 -5.93 -9.13 -6.26
CA ASN A 15 -5.92 -8.69 -4.87
C ASN A 15 -5.18 -9.67 -3.94
N ASP A 16 -5.33 -10.98 -4.16
CA ASP A 16 -4.72 -12.03 -3.32
C ASP A 16 -3.19 -12.05 -3.46
N LEU A 17 -2.69 -11.93 -4.69
CA LEU A 17 -1.25 -11.81 -4.95
C LEU A 17 -0.72 -10.44 -4.50
N GLY A 18 -1.49 -9.37 -4.73
CA GLY A 18 -1.15 -8.02 -4.29
C GLY A 18 -1.01 -7.93 -2.77
N GLU A 19 -1.88 -8.57 -2.01
CA GLU A 19 -1.84 -8.63 -0.55
C GLU A 19 -0.55 -9.27 -0.08
N LYS A 20 -0.27 -10.52 -0.51
CA LYS A 20 0.94 -11.26 -0.16
C LYS A 20 2.22 -10.50 -0.50
N VAL A 21 2.27 -9.87 -1.67
CA VAL A 21 3.44 -9.09 -2.09
C VAL A 21 3.60 -7.83 -1.23
N ALA A 22 2.51 -7.13 -0.88
CA ALA A 22 2.57 -5.94 -0.05
C ALA A 22 2.98 -6.26 1.39
N GLU A 23 2.41 -7.30 1.98
CA GLU A 23 2.81 -7.81 3.29
C GLU A 23 4.29 -8.16 3.29
N ARG A 24 4.78 -8.88 2.27
CA ARG A 24 6.19 -9.25 2.18
C ARG A 24 7.11 -8.03 2.08
N ILE A 25 6.69 -6.98 1.37
CA ILE A 25 7.46 -5.73 1.32
C ILE A 25 7.47 -5.04 2.68
N ILE A 26 6.35 -5.03 3.42
CA ILE A 26 6.27 -4.44 4.76
C ILE A 26 7.17 -5.19 5.75
N GLU A 27 7.19 -6.53 5.70
CA GLU A 27 8.08 -7.35 6.53
C GLU A 27 9.57 -7.04 6.26
N LEU A 28 9.93 -6.83 4.99
CA LEU A 28 11.32 -6.57 4.58
C LEU A 28 11.73 -5.10 4.76
N ASP A 29 10.79 -4.18 4.55
CA ASP A 29 10.97 -2.73 4.60
C ASP A 29 9.73 -2.09 5.25
N PRO A 30 9.66 -2.06 6.59
CA PRO A 30 8.54 -1.45 7.31
C PRO A 30 8.46 0.08 7.11
N GLY A 31 9.48 0.69 6.49
CA GLY A 31 9.49 2.09 6.06
C GLY A 31 8.72 2.36 4.77
N ASN A 32 8.26 1.32 4.07
CA ASN A 32 7.76 1.45 2.70
C ASN A 32 6.32 1.99 2.61
N ALA A 33 6.15 3.32 2.60
CA ALA A 33 4.84 3.95 2.48
C ALA A 33 4.00 3.47 1.28
N SER A 34 4.64 3.08 0.17
CA SER A 34 3.94 2.59 -1.02
C SER A 34 3.33 1.20 -0.81
N ALA A 35 3.94 0.34 0.00
CA ALA A 35 3.42 -0.99 0.30
C ALA A 35 2.17 -0.89 1.16
N TYR A 36 2.22 -0.12 2.26
CA TYR A 36 1.05 0.12 3.11
C TYR A 36 -0.10 0.79 2.36
N THR A 37 0.18 1.80 1.53
CA THR A 37 -0.86 2.49 0.76
C THR A 37 -1.55 1.55 -0.23
N GLN A 38 -0.78 0.67 -0.88
CA GLN A 38 -1.33 -0.31 -1.82
C GLN A 38 -2.12 -1.41 -1.09
N LEU A 39 -1.62 -1.93 0.04
CA LEU A 39 -2.32 -2.92 0.85
C LEU A 39 -3.64 -2.38 1.41
N SER A 40 -3.64 -1.15 1.93
CA SER A 40 -4.87 -0.47 2.37
C SER A 40 -5.87 -0.29 1.21
N GLY A 41 -5.37 -0.05 -0.01
CA GLY A 41 -6.16 0.03 -1.22
C GLY A 41 -6.80 -1.31 -1.61
N ILE A 42 -6.04 -2.41 -1.56
CA ILE A 42 -6.53 -3.77 -1.86
C ILE A 42 -7.70 -4.13 -0.95
N PHE A 43 -7.57 -3.91 0.36
CA PHE A 43 -8.67 -4.15 1.31
C PHE A 43 -9.88 -3.26 1.04
N ALA A 44 -9.67 -1.97 0.72
CA ALA A 44 -10.76 -1.07 0.37
C ALA A 44 -11.49 -1.50 -0.91
N THR A 45 -10.78 -1.97 -1.95
CA THR A 45 -11.40 -2.47 -3.19
C THR A 45 -12.17 -3.76 -2.99
N SER A 46 -11.79 -4.56 -1.99
CA SER A 46 -12.48 -5.80 -1.63
C SER A 46 -13.66 -5.58 -0.67
N GLY A 47 -13.90 -4.33 -0.26
CA GLY A 47 -14.96 -3.96 0.69
C GLY A 47 -14.59 -4.21 2.16
N ASP A 48 -13.35 -4.64 2.44
CA ASP A 48 -12.85 -4.87 3.79
C ASP A 48 -12.27 -3.57 4.39
N TRP A 49 -13.18 -2.69 4.79
CA TRP A 49 -12.82 -1.43 5.42
C TRP A 49 -12.14 -1.59 6.77
N ALA A 50 -12.41 -2.70 7.48
CA ALA A 50 -11.81 -3.00 8.77
C ALA A 50 -10.31 -3.27 8.61
N SER A 51 -9.94 -4.15 7.69
CA SER A 51 -8.54 -4.43 7.38
C SER A 51 -7.84 -3.19 6.82
N SER A 52 -8.51 -2.40 5.97
CA SER A 52 -7.97 -1.13 5.47
C SER A 52 -7.66 -0.12 6.59
N ALA A 53 -8.49 -0.08 7.64
CA ALA A 53 -8.28 0.76 8.81
C ALA A 53 -7.08 0.29 9.64
N VAL A 54 -6.93 -1.02 9.85
CA VAL A 54 -5.76 -1.61 10.54
C VAL A 54 -4.46 -1.21 9.85
N ILE A 55 -4.40 -1.28 8.51
CA ILE A 55 -3.20 -0.86 7.77
C ILE A 55 -2.90 0.63 7.97
N ARG A 56 -3.92 1.49 8.00
CA ARG A 56 -3.74 2.93 8.26
C ARG A 56 -3.26 3.21 9.67
N ASP A 57 -3.70 2.44 10.65
CA ASP A 57 -3.22 2.58 12.02
C ASP A 57 -1.77 2.08 12.14
N MET A 58 -1.41 0.96 11.50
CA MET A 58 -0.01 0.54 11.40
C MET A 58 0.88 1.60 10.75
N MET A 59 0.38 2.30 9.72
CA MET A 59 1.13 3.44 9.13
C MET A 59 1.37 4.55 10.15
N LYS A 60 0.39 4.88 11.02
CA LYS A 60 0.57 5.90 12.07
C LYS A 60 1.57 5.45 13.13
N GLU A 61 1.46 4.20 13.58
CA GLU A 61 2.35 3.62 14.59
C GLU A 61 3.80 3.58 14.11
N ASN A 62 4.01 3.22 12.84
CA ASN A 62 5.33 3.18 12.22
C ASN A 62 5.79 4.56 11.69
N GLN A 63 5.06 5.65 12.01
CA GLN A 63 5.33 7.02 11.56
C GLN A 63 5.47 7.16 10.02
N ILE A 64 4.83 6.27 9.29
CA ILE A 64 4.84 6.21 7.83
C ILE A 64 3.91 7.30 7.30
N ARG A 65 4.51 8.38 6.84
CA ARG A 65 3.81 9.45 6.15
C ARG A 65 3.76 9.16 4.66
N LYS A 66 2.57 9.22 4.08
CA LYS A 66 2.43 9.31 2.62
C LYS A 66 3.16 10.59 2.21
N LEU A 67 4.27 10.46 1.47
CA LEU A 67 4.82 11.62 0.76
C LEU A 67 3.69 12.12 -0.14
N PRO A 68 3.20 13.36 0.01
CA PRO A 68 2.29 13.91 -0.97
C PRO A 68 3.01 13.78 -2.30
N GLY A 69 2.38 13.11 -3.27
CA GLY A 69 2.97 13.00 -4.59
C GLY A 69 3.24 14.41 -5.08
N TYR A 70 4.51 14.75 -5.32
CA TYR A 70 4.86 15.97 -6.03
C TYR A 70 4.39 15.80 -7.48
N SER A 71 3.09 15.99 -7.72
CA SER A 71 2.61 16.35 -9.05
C SER A 71 2.99 17.81 -9.24
N TRP A 72 3.99 18.05 -10.09
CA TRP A 72 4.31 19.39 -10.57
C TRP A 72 3.10 19.93 -11.33
N GLY A 73 2.22 20.61 -10.60
CA GLY A 73 1.24 21.55 -11.10
C GLY A 73 1.63 22.94 -10.62
N ASP A 74 2.85 23.36 -10.94
CA ASP A 74 3.25 24.77 -10.84
C ASP A 74 3.10 25.37 -12.25
N ARG A 75 2.10 26.23 -12.40
CA ARG A 75 2.02 27.20 -13.48
C ARG A 75 1.30 28.45 -12.99
#